data_AF-A0A2G1YNH2-F1
#
_entry.id   AF-A0A2G1YNH2-F1
#
_cell.length_a   1.000
_cell.length_b   1.000
_cell.length_c   1.000
_cell.angle_alpha   90.00
_cell.angle_beta   90.00
_cell.angle_gamma   90.00
#
_symmetry.space_group_name_H-M   'P 1'
#
loop_
_entity.id
_entity.type
_entity.pdbx_description
1 polymer ?
#
loop_
_entity_poly.entity_id
_entity_poly.type
_entity_poly.pdbx_seq_one_letter_code
_entity_poly.pdbx_strand_id
1 'polypeptide(L)'
;MEKNFKALNIKCGGCANTVKEALREDFGEVKVNLEQSPRVVSVIIKDEEHEQLFRKKMRSLGYPMDDEELGVFTATGLKAKSFVSCAVGKMNQ
;
A
#
# COMPACT_ATOMS: atom_id res chain seq x y z
N MET A 1 -17.42 3.04 6.13
CA MET A 1 -16.77 3.29 7.43
C MET A 1 -15.56 4.21 7.21
N GLU A 2 -15.30 5.16 8.11
CA GLU A 2 -14.07 5.97 8.05
C GLU A 2 -12.89 5.10 8.50
N LYS A 3 -11.79 5.10 7.72
CA LYS A 3 -10.53 4.43 8.06
C LYS A 3 -9.36 5.41 7.94
N ASN A 4 -8.36 5.19 8.78
CA ASN A 4 -7.16 6.00 8.87
C ASN A 4 -5.95 5.18 8.45
N PHE A 5 -5.20 5.68 7.47
CA PHE A 5 -4.02 5.02 6.92
C PHE A 5 -2.79 5.90 7.10
N LYS A 6 -1.69 5.29 7.54
CA LYS A 6 -0.40 5.98 7.65
C LYS A 6 0.26 6.00 6.27
N ALA A 7 0.42 7.18 5.69
CA ALA A 7 1.05 7.38 4.40
C ALA A 7 2.46 7.96 4.56
N LEU A 8 3.39 7.39 3.81
CA LEU A 8 4.78 7.82 3.74
C LEU A 8 4.96 8.89 2.64
N ASN A 9 6.09 9.59 2.67
CA ASN A 9 6.50 10.59 1.67
C ASN A 9 5.62 11.85 1.54
N ILE A 10 4.59 12.04 2.37
CA ILE A 10 3.84 13.31 2.41
C ILE A 10 4.63 14.31 3.27
N LYS A 11 5.27 15.31 2.64
CA LYS A 11 6.21 16.24 3.32
C LYS A 11 5.64 17.64 3.58
N CYS A 12 4.70 18.12 2.78
CA CYS A 12 4.13 19.47 2.92
C CYS A 12 2.62 19.48 2.65
N GLY A 13 1.98 20.62 2.90
CA GLY A 13 0.56 20.82 2.59
C GLY A 13 0.25 20.66 1.09
N GLY A 14 1.20 21.00 0.21
CA GLY A 14 1.07 20.79 -1.24
C GLY A 14 0.95 19.31 -1.63
N CYS A 15 1.79 18.43 -1.05
CA CYS A 15 1.65 16.99 -1.21
C CYS A 15 0.28 16.50 -0.72
N ALA A 16 -0.14 16.99 0.45
CA ALA A 16 -1.43 16.61 1.02
C ALA A 16 -2.61 17.05 0.15
N ASN A 17 -2.55 18.24 -0.45
CA ASN A 17 -3.59 18.72 -1.37
C ASN A 17 -3.65 17.86 -2.63
N THR A 18 -2.49 17.50 -3.18
CA THR A 18 -2.41 16.62 -4.37
C THR A 18 -3.06 15.26 -4.10
N VAL A 19 -2.77 14.67 -2.94
CA VAL A 19 -3.40 13.41 -2.50
C VAL A 19 -4.91 13.56 -2.36
N LYS A 20 -5.38 14.65 -1.71
CA LYS A 20 -6.82 14.91 -1.55
C LYS A 20 -7.51 15.01 -2.90
N GLU A 21 -7.01 15.83 -3.81
CA GLU A 21 -7.63 16.06 -5.11
C GLU A 21 -7.62 14.79 -5.97
N ALA A 22 -6.50 14.05 -6.01
CA ALA A 22 -6.39 12.80 -6.78
C ALA A 22 -7.29 11.66 -6.27
N LEU A 23 -7.68 11.70 -5.00
CA LEU A 23 -8.55 10.72 -4.38
C LEU A 23 -10.00 11.21 -4.24
N ARG A 24 -10.24 12.51 -4.40
CA ARG A 24 -11.57 13.11 -4.23
C ARG A 24 -12.57 12.58 -5.24
N GLU A 25 -12.12 12.28 -6.44
CA GLU A 25 -12.98 11.77 -7.53
C GLU A 25 -13.54 10.38 -7.21
N ASP A 26 -12.74 9.49 -6.60
CA ASP A 26 -13.14 8.11 -6.31
C ASP A 26 -13.68 7.94 -4.88
N PHE A 27 -13.07 8.63 -3.91
CA PHE A 27 -13.32 8.45 -2.48
C PHE A 27 -14.11 9.59 -1.84
N GLY A 28 -14.29 10.72 -2.55
CA GLY A 28 -15.01 11.87 -2.04
C GLY A 28 -14.20 12.70 -1.05
N GLU A 29 -14.69 12.87 0.18
CA GLU A 29 -14.01 13.68 1.19
C GLU A 29 -12.82 12.91 1.79
N VAL A 30 -11.60 13.38 1.50
CA VAL A 30 -10.35 12.84 2.05
C VAL A 30 -9.70 13.87 2.98
N LYS A 31 -9.32 13.44 4.17
CA LYS A 31 -8.61 14.27 5.15
C LYS A 31 -7.18 13.77 5.28
N VAL A 32 -6.25 14.72 5.45
CA VAL A 32 -4.83 14.40 5.65
C VAL A 32 -4.35 15.18 6.86
N ASN A 33 -3.93 14.45 7.88
CA ASN A 33 -3.36 14.97 9.10
C ASN A 33 -1.83 15.10 8.95
N LEU A 34 -1.35 16.34 9.02
CA LEU A 34 0.08 16.67 8.91
C LEU A 34 0.76 16.82 10.28
N GLU A 35 -0.01 16.79 11.36
CA GLU A 35 0.47 16.94 12.74
C GLU A 35 1.16 15.68 13.26
N GLN A 36 0.89 14.54 12.63
CA GLN A 36 1.47 13.24 12.98
C GLN A 36 2.55 12.82 11.99
N SER A 37 3.58 12.13 12.49
CA SER A 37 4.64 11.51 11.68
C SER A 37 4.74 10.03 12.04
N PRO A 38 4.45 9.10 11.11
CA PRO A 38 4.03 9.31 9.72
C PRO A 38 2.66 9.97 9.58
N ARG A 39 2.41 10.61 8.43
CA ARG A 39 1.18 11.37 8.18
C ARG A 39 -0.01 10.46 8.02
N VAL A 40 -1.16 10.88 8.52
CA VAL A 40 -2.38 10.05 8.52
C VAL A 40 -3.36 10.56 7.47
N VAL A 41 -3.84 9.66 6.62
CA VAL A 41 -4.87 9.93 5.61
C VAL A 41 -6.15 9.24 6.05
N SER A 42 -7.20 10.03 6.26
CA SER A 42 -8.54 9.56 6.63
C SER A 42 -9.43 9.54 5.40
N VAL A 43 -10.02 8.39 5.11
CA VAL A 43 -10.85 8.16 3.93
C VAL A 43 -12.04 7.27 4.27
N ILE A 44 -13.17 7.47 3.57
CA ILE A 44 -14.35 6.62 3.73
C ILE A 44 -14.20 5.38 2.85
N ILE A 45 -14.06 4.22 3.49
CA ILE A 45 -14.01 2.91 2.84
C ILE A 45 -15.39 2.27 2.91
N LYS A 46 -15.93 1.86 1.76
CA LYS A 46 -17.24 1.21 1.66
C LYS A 46 -17.13 -0.31 1.86
N ASP A 47 -16.14 -0.90 1.21
CA ASP A 47 -15.90 -2.34 1.12
C ASP A 47 -14.38 -2.62 0.98
N GLU A 48 -14.00 -3.89 0.97
CA GLU A 48 -12.60 -4.30 0.83
C GLU A 48 -12.00 -3.93 -0.53
N GLU A 49 -12.77 -3.97 -1.62
CA GLU A 49 -12.28 -3.57 -2.94
C GLU A 49 -11.95 -2.08 -2.98
N HIS A 50 -12.77 -1.25 -2.33
CA HIS A 50 -12.54 0.18 -2.16
C HIS A 50 -11.23 0.46 -1.40
N GLU A 51 -10.94 -0.34 -0.37
CA GLU A 51 -9.66 -0.23 0.35
C GLU A 51 -8.47 -0.63 -0.52
N GLN A 52 -8.58 -1.72 -1.29
CA GLN A 52 -7.51 -2.14 -2.20
C GLN A 52 -7.27 -1.12 -3.31
N LEU A 53 -8.34 -0.52 -3.85
CA LEU A 53 -8.25 0.56 -4.83
C LEU A 53 -7.52 1.77 -4.25
N PHE A 54 -7.85 2.16 -3.01
CA PHE A 54 -7.21 3.26 -2.31
C PHE A 54 -5.71 3.01 -2.14
N ARG A 55 -5.32 1.82 -1.68
CA ARG A 55 -3.92 1.40 -1.55
C ARG A 55 -3.18 1.46 -2.88
N LYS A 56 -3.78 0.92 -3.94
CA LYS A 56 -3.22 0.93 -5.29
C LYS A 56 -3.02 2.35 -5.82
N LYS A 57 -3.99 3.26 -5.64
CA LYS A 57 -3.86 4.67 -6.03
C LYS A 57 -2.76 5.38 -5.24
N MET A 58 -2.74 5.23 -3.92
CA MET A 58 -1.72 5.83 -3.06
C MET A 58 -0.31 5.40 -3.48
N ARG A 59 -0.10 4.11 -3.76
CA ARG A 59 1.17 3.61 -4.33
C ARG A 59 1.48 4.22 -5.70
N SER A 60 0.50 4.28 -6.60
CA SER A 60 0.67 4.87 -7.93
C SER A 60 1.01 6.36 -7.89
N LEU A 61 0.59 7.08 -6.85
CA LEU A 61 0.92 8.48 -6.59
C LEU A 61 2.28 8.67 -5.91
N GLY A 62 2.95 7.60 -5.50
CA GLY A 62 4.24 7.65 -4.80
C GLY A 62 4.14 7.83 -3.29
N TYR A 63 2.96 7.60 -2.71
CA TYR A 63 2.69 7.69 -1.28
C TYR A 63 2.34 6.30 -0.72
N PRO A 64 3.31 5.38 -0.59
CA PRO A 64 3.04 4.05 -0.04
C PRO A 64 2.58 4.14 1.41
N MET A 65 1.83 3.14 1.86
CA MET A 65 1.41 3.06 3.27
C MET A 65 2.47 2.39 4.12
N ASP A 66 2.59 2.84 5.37
CA ASP A 66 3.52 2.30 6.38
C ASP A 66 3.24 0.82 6.69
N ASP A 67 1.98 0.40 6.61
CA ASP A 67 1.52 -0.96 6.92
C ASP A 67 1.62 -1.93 5.72
N GLU A 68 1.89 -1.44 4.50
CA GLU A 68 1.89 -2.25 3.28
C GLU A 68 3.08 -3.22 3.18
N GLU A 69 4.15 -3.00 3.97
CA GLU A 69 5.33 -3.86 3.99
C GLU A 69 4.99 -5.32 4.37
N LEU A 70 3.96 -5.52 5.20
CA LEU A 70 3.49 -6.84 5.65
C LEU A 70 2.73 -7.63 4.56
N GLY A 71 2.04 -6.96 3.64
CA GLY A 71 1.23 -7.60 2.60
C GLY A 71 2.03 -8.08 1.38
N VAL A 72 3.15 -7.43 1.08
CA VAL A 72 4.03 -7.84 -0.04
C VAL A 72 4.91 -9.03 0.34
N PHE A 73 5.25 -9.15 1.63
CA PHE A 73 6.07 -10.28 2.11
C PHE A 73 5.31 -11.61 2.09
N THR A 74 3.99 -11.60 2.31
CA THR A 74 3.15 -12.82 2.27
C THR A 74 2.91 -13.32 0.85
N ALA A 75 2.85 -12.45 -0.16
CA ALA A 75 2.78 -12.87 -1.57
C ALA A 75 4.13 -13.45 -2.08
N THR A 76 5.25 -13.10 -1.44
CA THR A 76 6.60 -13.55 -1.84
C THR A 76 7.08 -14.79 -1.04
N GLY A 77 6.32 -15.22 -0.03
CA GLY A 77 6.55 -16.45 0.75
C GLY A 77 6.37 -17.77 -0.03
N LEU A 78 5.91 -17.71 -1.29
CA LEU A 78 5.95 -18.84 -2.22
C LEU A 78 7.34 -19.07 -2.86
N LYS A 79 8.41 -18.48 -2.31
CA LYS A 79 9.80 -18.90 -2.56
C LYS A 79 10.19 -20.21 -1.86
N ALA A 80 9.23 -21.04 -1.43
CA ALA A 80 9.46 -22.44 -1.06
C ALA A 80 9.58 -23.39 -2.27
N LYS A 81 9.85 -22.90 -3.49
CA LYS A 81 10.11 -23.75 -4.68
C LYS A 81 11.57 -23.84 -5.10
N SER A 82 12.49 -23.13 -4.45
CA SER A 82 13.92 -23.14 -4.85
C SER A 82 14.78 -24.18 -4.14
N PHE A 83 14.20 -24.97 -3.22
CA PHE A 83 14.93 -26.04 -2.49
C PHE A 83 14.87 -27.43 -3.15
N VAL A 84 14.42 -27.55 -4.41
CA VAL A 84 14.31 -28.87 -5.09
C VAL A 84 15.12 -29.01 -6.38
N SER A 85 15.98 -28.04 -6.73
CA SER A 85 16.75 -28.11 -7.99
C SER A 85 18.26 -28.32 -7.82
N CYS A 86 18.70 -28.97 -6.75
CA CYS A 86 20.11 -29.38 -6.59
C CYS A 86 20.28 -30.86 -6.16
N ALA A 87 19.24 -31.70 -6.26
CA ALA A 87 19.28 -33.09 -5.82
C ALA A 87 18.79 -34.12 -6.87
N VAL A 88 18.58 -33.73 -8.14
CA VAL A 88 18.33 -34.67 -9.25
C VAL A 88 19.47 -34.58 -10.25
N GLY A 89 20.63 -35.06 -9.81
CA GLY A 89 21.85 -35.12 -10.61
C GLY A 89 22.68 -36.35 -10.25
N LYS A 90 22.00 -37.47 -10.00
CA LYS A 90 22.65 -38.78 -9.88
C LYS A 90 21.75 -39.79 -10.58
N MET A 91 21.91 -39.91 -11.89
CA MET A 91 21.56 -41.08 -12.72
C MET A 91 22.02 -40.81 -14.17
N ASN A 92 23.09 -41.53 -14.55
CA ASN A 92 23.49 -41.89 -15.92
C ASN A 92 24.37 -40.91 -16.74
N GLN A 93 25.66 -40.82 -16.42
CA GLN A 93 26.78 -41.42 -17.18
C GLN A 93 28.06 -41.36 -16.32
#